data_AF-A0A537WTZ5-F1
#
_entry.id   AF-A0A537WTZ5-F1
#
_cell.length_a   1.000
_cell.length_b   1.000
_cell.length_c   1.000
_cell.angle_alpha   90.00
_cell.angle_beta   90.00
_cell.angle_gamma   90.00
#
_symmetry.space_group_name_H-M   'P 1'
#
loop_
_entity.id
_entity.type
_entity.pdbx_description
1 polymer ?
#
loop_
_entity_poly.entity_id
_entity_poly.type
_entity_poly.pdbx_seq_one_letter_code
_entity_poly.pdbx_strand_id
1 'polypeptide(L)'
;MTELEQALVALGREVEFPPTPDLAGAVRARIDRRARARRWLVLALAVLVVGIGIAMAVPDARSAILRFFHVGSVKVERVDTLPAAREAPLTAGLGTPRTRAEAERRAGFRMILPKFKGAPPSRYYALNGLIATVIRSGSTPLLLTELRGDQAWLGKKIVDPQTKVEGVSVGSHGGLFLSGGRHVLMYVPPRR
;
A
#
# COMPACT_ATOMS: atom_id res chain seq x y z
N MET A 1 38.70 -69.84 -31.16
CA MET A 1 37.34 -69.51 -31.60
C MET A 1 36.47 -70.72 -31.34
N THR A 2 35.33 -70.53 -30.71
CA THR A 2 34.44 -71.64 -30.35
C THR A 2 33.57 -72.04 -31.55
N GLU A 3 33.08 -73.29 -31.59
CA GLU A 3 32.15 -73.77 -32.64
C GLU A 3 30.94 -72.83 -32.82
N LEU A 4 30.47 -72.21 -31.73
CA LEU A 4 29.38 -71.25 -31.74
C LEU A 4 29.72 -69.98 -32.55
N GLU A 5 30.94 -69.46 -32.42
CA GLU A 5 31.37 -68.29 -33.21
C GLU A 5 31.40 -68.62 -34.70
N GLN A 6 31.86 -69.82 -35.07
CA GLN A 6 31.90 -70.25 -36.47
C GLN A 6 30.49 -70.40 -37.05
N ALA A 7 29.56 -70.98 -36.28
CA ALA A 7 28.16 -71.12 -36.66
C ALA A 7 27.46 -69.76 -36.83
N LEU A 8 27.73 -68.79 -35.96
CA LEU A 8 27.17 -67.44 -36.06
C LEU A 8 27.71 -66.66 -37.27
N VAL A 9 28.99 -66.82 -37.59
CA VAL A 9 29.60 -66.18 -38.77
C VAL A 9 29.08 -66.80 -40.06
N ALA A 10 28.87 -68.11 -40.11
CA ALA A 10 28.26 -68.79 -41.25
C ALA A 10 26.82 -68.31 -41.48
N LEU A 11 26.01 -68.26 -40.41
CA LEU A 11 24.64 -67.76 -40.46
C LEU A 11 24.57 -66.29 -40.91
N GLY A 12 25.49 -65.45 -40.44
CA GLY A 12 25.56 -64.04 -40.84
C GLY A 12 25.86 -63.81 -42.33
N ARG A 13 26.38 -64.82 -43.04
CA ARG A 13 26.61 -64.77 -44.50
C ARG A 13 25.39 -65.22 -45.32
N GLU A 14 24.52 -66.03 -44.73
CA GLU A 14 23.32 -66.55 -45.39
C GLU A 14 22.09 -65.65 -45.17
N VAL A 15 22.11 -64.81 -44.14
CA VAL A 15 21.01 -63.88 -43.85
C VAL A 15 21.17 -62.59 -44.66
N GLU A 16 20.30 -62.38 -45.64
CA GLU A 16 20.20 -61.10 -46.35
C GLU A 16 19.63 -60.03 -45.41
N PHE A 17 20.47 -59.06 -45.02
CA PHE A 17 20.06 -57.97 -44.15
C PHE A 17 19.42 -56.86 -44.99
N PRO A 18 18.21 -56.36 -44.62
CA PRO A 18 17.57 -55.31 -45.38
C PRO A 18 18.40 -54.01 -45.33
N PRO A 19 18.25 -53.11 -46.32
CA PRO A 19 18.91 -51.82 -46.29
C PRO A 19 18.56 -51.08 -44.99
N THR A 20 19.58 -50.58 -44.29
CA THR A 20 19.40 -49.94 -42.99
C THR A 20 18.45 -48.74 -43.13
N PRO A 21 17.31 -48.71 -42.41
CA PRO A 21 16.42 -47.57 -42.41
C PRO A 21 17.13 -46.31 -41.90
N ASP A 22 16.73 -45.11 -42.34
CA ASP A 22 17.31 -43.85 -41.86
C ASP A 22 16.89 -43.53 -40.41
N LEU A 23 17.54 -44.23 -39.46
CA LEU A 23 17.37 -44.02 -38.03
C LEU A 23 17.94 -42.67 -37.59
N ALA A 24 19.00 -42.19 -38.25
CA ALA A 24 19.67 -40.94 -37.92
C ALA A 24 18.73 -39.74 -38.15
N GLY A 25 18.08 -39.69 -39.31
CA GLY A 25 17.07 -38.68 -39.63
C GLY A 25 15.86 -38.74 -38.70
N ALA A 26 15.35 -39.94 -38.42
CA ALA A 26 14.21 -40.14 -37.53
C ALA A 26 14.49 -39.68 -36.08
N VAL A 27 15.66 -40.01 -35.55
CA VAL A 27 16.08 -39.59 -34.19
C VAL A 27 16.33 -38.09 -34.14
N ARG A 28 17.03 -37.52 -35.14
CA ARG A 28 17.31 -36.07 -35.19
C ARG A 28 16.02 -35.26 -35.28
N ALA A 29 15.06 -35.67 -36.11
CA ALA A 29 13.75 -35.03 -36.19
C ALA A 29 12.96 -35.09 -34.87
N ARG A 30 13.14 -36.16 -34.07
CA ARG A 30 12.50 -36.31 -32.77
C ARG A 30 13.15 -35.42 -31.70
N ILE A 31 14.48 -35.32 -31.70
CA ILE A 31 15.23 -34.43 -30.81
C ILE A 31 14.88 -32.97 -31.10
N ASP A 32 14.88 -32.56 -32.37
CA ASP A 32 14.58 -31.17 -32.77
C ASP A 32 13.15 -30.76 -32.43
N ARG A 33 12.17 -31.66 -32.58
CA ARG A 33 10.80 -31.41 -32.13
C ARG A 33 10.73 -31.19 -30.63
N ARG A 34 11.41 -32.02 -29.83
CA ARG A 34 11.42 -31.88 -28.36
C ARG A 34 12.14 -30.61 -27.91
N ALA A 35 13.24 -30.25 -28.58
CA ALA A 35 13.97 -29.00 -28.32
C ALA A 35 13.12 -27.76 -28.64
N ARG A 36 12.41 -27.75 -29.78
CA ARG A 36 11.48 -26.66 -30.15
C ARG A 36 10.33 -26.52 -29.15
N ALA A 37 9.69 -27.63 -28.78
CA ALA A 37 8.62 -27.61 -27.78
C ALA A 37 9.11 -27.04 -26.43
N ARG A 38 10.30 -27.46 -25.97
CA ARG A 38 10.90 -26.94 -24.75
C ARG A 38 11.24 -25.45 -24.84
N ARG A 39 11.74 -24.98 -25.98
CA ARG A 39 12.01 -23.54 -26.21
C ARG A 39 10.73 -22.71 -26.10
N TRP A 40 9.64 -23.14 -26.73
CA TRP A 40 8.35 -22.45 -26.62
C TRP A 40 7.81 -22.44 -25.19
N LEU A 41 7.96 -23.55 -24.46
CA LEU A 41 7.53 -23.64 -23.08
C LEU A 41 8.35 -22.71 -22.17
N VAL A 42 9.67 -22.64 -22.37
CA VAL A 42 10.55 -21.69 -21.67
C VAL A 42 10.19 -20.24 -22.00
N LEU A 43 9.92 -19.94 -23.26
CA LEU A 43 9.48 -18.60 -23.67
C LEU A 43 8.14 -18.23 -23.04
N ALA A 44 7.16 -19.14 -23.04
CA ALA A 44 5.87 -18.93 -22.40
C ALA A 44 6.02 -18.69 -20.89
N LEU A 45 6.87 -19.47 -20.22
CA LEU A 45 7.17 -19.27 -18.80
C LEU A 45 7.88 -17.94 -18.54
N ALA A 46 8.84 -17.57 -19.39
CA ALA A 46 9.53 -16.29 -19.27
C ALA A 46 8.55 -15.10 -19.44
N VAL A 47 7.66 -15.15 -20.44
CA VAL A 47 6.61 -14.15 -20.64
C VAL A 47 5.68 -14.09 -19.43
N LEU A 48 5.29 -15.23 -18.86
CA LEU A 48 4.46 -15.28 -17.66
C LEU A 48 5.15 -14.61 -16.46
N VAL A 49 6.42 -14.94 -16.21
CA VAL A 49 7.21 -14.36 -15.11
C VAL A 49 7.36 -12.85 -15.28
N VAL A 50 7.67 -12.39 -16.50
CA VAL A 50 7.75 -10.95 -16.81
C VAL A 50 6.40 -10.28 -16.60
N GLY A 51 5.31 -10.89 -17.04
CA GLY A 51 3.94 -10.38 -16.85
C GLY A 51 3.58 -10.23 -15.37
N ILE A 52 3.89 -11.24 -14.55
CA ILE A 52 3.70 -11.16 -13.09
C ILE A 52 4.57 -10.06 -12.49
N GLY A 53 5.84 -9.93 -12.91
CA GLY A 53 6.73 -8.87 -12.47
C GLY A 53 6.18 -7.47 -12.75
N ILE A 54 5.66 -7.24 -13.96
CA ILE A 54 5.02 -5.97 -14.35
C ILE A 54 3.77 -5.73 -13.50
N ALA A 55 2.91 -6.74 -13.33
CA ALA A 55 1.70 -6.61 -12.53
C ALA A 55 2.00 -6.30 -11.04
N MET A 56 3.11 -6.80 -10.51
CA MET A 56 3.58 -6.51 -9.16
C MET A 56 4.14 -5.08 -9.00
N ALA A 57 4.58 -4.45 -10.09
CA ALA A 57 5.00 -3.04 -10.10
C ALA A 57 3.81 -2.07 -10.08
N VAL A 58 2.65 -2.48 -10.61
CA VAL A 58 1.42 -1.68 -10.61
C VAL A 58 0.66 -1.86 -9.28
N PRO A 59 0.44 -0.79 -8.48
CA PRO A 59 -0.14 -0.91 -7.14
C PRO A 59 -1.51 -1.61 -7.07
N ASP A 60 -2.40 -1.30 -8.01
CA ASP A 60 -3.76 -1.87 -8.04
C ASP A 60 -3.76 -3.35 -8.42
N ALA A 61 -2.97 -3.73 -9.44
CA ALA A 61 -2.85 -5.12 -9.89
C ALA A 61 -2.17 -5.98 -8.82
N ARG A 62 -1.07 -5.50 -8.22
CA ARG A 62 -0.43 -6.15 -7.05
C ARG A 62 -1.44 -6.42 -5.94
N SER A 63 -2.24 -5.42 -5.59
CA SER A 63 -3.23 -5.56 -4.52
C SER A 63 -4.32 -6.58 -4.88
N ALA A 64 -4.76 -6.66 -6.14
CA ALA A 64 -5.73 -7.64 -6.60
C ALA A 64 -5.18 -9.09 -6.53
N ILE A 65 -3.95 -9.31 -6.99
CA ILE A 65 -3.27 -10.61 -6.95
C ILE A 65 -3.13 -11.07 -5.49
N LEU A 66 -2.63 -10.20 -4.61
CA LEU A 66 -2.46 -10.52 -3.19
C LEU A 66 -3.80 -10.83 -2.50
N ARG A 67 -4.87 -10.09 -2.82
CA ARG A 67 -6.22 -10.41 -2.32
C ARG A 67 -6.71 -11.77 -2.80
N PHE A 68 -6.52 -12.10 -4.08
CA PHE A 68 -6.92 -13.40 -4.63
C PHE A 68 -6.23 -14.56 -3.89
N PHE A 69 -4.92 -14.45 -3.67
CA PHE A 69 -4.15 -15.45 -2.91
C PHE A 69 -4.30 -15.35 -1.38
N HIS A 70 -5.14 -14.43 -0.88
CA HIS A 70 -5.33 -14.19 0.56
C HIS A 70 -4.01 -13.89 1.31
N VAL A 71 -3.05 -13.28 0.61
CA VAL A 71 -1.73 -12.91 1.16
C VAL A 71 -1.80 -11.48 1.68
N GLY A 72 -2.03 -11.31 2.98
CA GLY A 72 -2.00 -10.01 3.67
C GLY A 72 -2.54 -10.07 5.09
N SER A 73 -1.98 -9.27 6.00
CA SER A 73 -2.38 -9.22 7.42
C SER A 73 -3.66 -8.42 7.69
N VAL A 74 -4.26 -7.82 6.66
CA VAL A 74 -5.40 -6.90 6.80
C VAL A 74 -6.48 -7.23 5.76
N LYS A 75 -7.69 -7.54 6.24
CA LYS A 75 -8.87 -7.73 5.40
C LYS A 75 -9.52 -6.36 5.17
N VAL A 76 -9.53 -5.90 3.92
CA VAL A 76 -10.20 -4.65 3.53
C VAL A 76 -11.57 -5.01 2.95
N GLU A 77 -12.61 -4.86 3.76
CA GLU A 77 -14.00 -4.99 3.32
C GLU A 77 -14.47 -3.64 2.78
N ARG A 78 -14.84 -3.60 1.49
CA ARG A 78 -15.55 -2.45 0.93
C ARG A 78 -17.02 -2.60 1.32
N VAL A 79 -17.48 -1.75 2.22
CA VAL A 79 -18.88 -1.65 2.60
C VAL A 79 -19.55 -0.53 1.78
N ASP A 80 -20.78 -0.76 1.34
CA ASP A 80 -21.55 0.22 0.56
C ASP A 80 -21.84 1.49 1.38
N THR A 81 -22.00 1.33 2.69
CA THR A 81 -22.23 2.42 3.62
C THR A 81 -21.25 2.32 4.77
N LEU A 82 -20.37 3.32 4.89
CA LEU A 82 -19.50 3.45 6.06
C LEU A 82 -20.36 3.58 7.32
N PRO A 83 -19.96 2.98 8.46
CA PRO A 83 -20.65 3.22 9.73
C PRO A 83 -20.69 4.72 9.99
N ALA A 84 -21.85 5.22 10.41
CA ALA A 84 -22.05 6.65 10.61
C ALA A 84 -21.02 7.19 11.61
N ALA A 85 -20.08 7.99 11.12
CA ALA A 85 -19.19 8.76 11.96
C ALA A 85 -20.06 9.67 12.84
N ARG A 86 -20.09 9.39 14.14
CA ARG A 86 -20.85 10.20 15.10
C ARG A 86 -20.10 11.52 15.27
N GLU A 87 -20.78 12.63 15.00
CA GLU A 87 -20.27 13.95 15.33
C GLU A 87 -20.18 14.05 16.85
N ALA A 88 -18.95 14.00 17.36
CA ALA A 88 -18.69 14.21 18.76
C ALA A 88 -18.55 15.72 19.01
N PRO A 89 -18.86 16.21 20.23
CA PRO A 89 -18.55 17.58 20.61
C PRO A 89 -17.09 17.93 20.27
N LEU A 90 -16.80 19.20 19.93
CA LEU A 90 -15.46 19.65 19.52
C LEU A 90 -14.33 19.21 20.47
N THR A 91 -14.64 19.05 21.75
CA THR A 91 -13.67 18.68 22.80
C THR A 91 -13.70 17.20 23.19
N ALA A 92 -14.51 16.39 22.50
CA ALA A 92 -14.64 14.97 22.79
C ALA A 92 -13.31 14.24 22.54
N GLY A 93 -12.93 13.37 23.47
CA GLY A 93 -11.66 12.63 23.39
C GLY A 93 -10.41 13.45 23.74
N LEU A 94 -10.51 14.77 23.96
CA LEU A 94 -9.37 15.62 24.34
C LEU A 94 -9.07 15.63 25.85
N GLY A 95 -9.88 14.92 26.63
CA GLY A 95 -9.74 14.82 28.09
C GLY A 95 -10.41 15.97 28.86
N THR A 96 -9.97 16.17 30.10
CA THR A 96 -10.55 17.18 30.99
C THR A 96 -9.99 18.59 30.72
N PRO A 97 -10.82 19.64 30.80
CA PRO A 97 -10.36 21.03 30.68
C PRO A 97 -9.31 21.35 31.75
N ARG A 98 -8.26 22.07 31.36
CA ARG A 98 -7.12 22.44 32.20
C ARG A 98 -6.79 23.91 32.06
N THR A 99 -5.97 24.40 32.99
CA THR A 99 -5.34 25.72 32.84
C THR A 99 -4.33 25.68 31.68
N ARG A 100 -4.03 26.85 31.09
CA ARG A 100 -3.04 26.96 30.01
C ARG A 100 -1.69 26.35 30.40
N ALA A 101 -1.17 26.72 31.57
CA ALA A 101 0.13 26.27 32.04
C ALA A 101 0.20 24.75 32.22
N GLU A 102 -0.88 24.12 32.70
CA GLU A 102 -0.96 22.66 32.82
C GLU A 102 -1.04 21.97 31.46
N ALA A 103 -1.81 22.52 30.54
CA ALA A 103 -1.95 21.99 29.19
C ALA A 103 -0.61 22.05 28.43
N GLU A 104 0.10 23.18 28.52
CA GLU A 104 1.42 23.35 27.88
C GLU A 104 2.46 22.39 28.46
N ARG A 105 2.47 22.18 29.80
CA ARG A 105 3.35 21.18 30.43
C ARG A 105 3.05 19.76 29.94
N ARG A 106 1.77 19.42 29.76
CA ARG A 106 1.35 18.10 29.30
C ARG A 106 1.63 17.87 27.81
N ALA A 107 1.48 18.90 26.99
CA ALA A 107 1.77 18.86 25.56
C ALA A 107 3.28 18.86 25.26
N GLY A 108 4.08 19.45 26.15
CA GLY A 108 5.54 19.55 26.00
C GLY A 108 5.99 20.76 25.15
N PHE A 109 5.10 21.74 24.93
CA PHE A 109 5.39 22.97 24.22
C PHE A 109 4.41 24.09 24.60
N ARG A 110 4.76 25.34 24.26
CA ARG A 110 3.91 26.51 24.46
C ARG A 110 3.03 26.72 23.23
N MET A 111 1.73 26.88 23.45
CA MET A 111 0.78 27.13 22.36
C MET A 111 0.93 28.55 21.83
N ILE A 112 0.98 28.68 20.51
CA ILE A 112 0.95 29.96 19.82
C ILE A 112 -0.52 30.35 19.62
N LEU A 113 -0.94 31.41 20.31
CA LEU A 113 -2.30 31.92 20.19
C LEU A 113 -2.33 33.18 19.31
N PRO A 114 -3.34 33.33 18.43
CA PRO A 114 -3.56 34.58 17.75
C PRO A 114 -3.94 35.68 18.75
N LYS A 115 -3.76 36.95 18.36
CA LYS A 115 -4.26 38.08 19.15
C LYS A 115 -5.79 38.08 19.13
N PHE A 116 -6.42 37.99 20.30
CA PHE A 116 -7.87 38.00 20.43
C PHE A 116 -8.40 39.43 20.62
N LYS A 117 -9.46 39.79 19.90
CA LYS A 117 -10.29 40.96 20.20
C LYS A 117 -11.30 40.59 21.29
N GLY A 118 -10.83 40.30 22.49
CA GLY A 118 -11.66 39.85 23.61
C GLY A 118 -10.88 39.07 24.67
N ALA A 119 -11.61 38.51 25.63
CA ALA A 119 -11.00 37.68 26.67
C ALA A 119 -10.31 36.45 26.04
N PRO A 120 -9.08 36.12 26.44
CA PRO A 120 -8.39 34.94 25.94
C PRO A 120 -9.12 33.67 26.39
N PRO A 121 -8.89 32.54 25.69
CA PRO A 121 -9.48 31.27 26.08
C PRO A 121 -9.06 30.88 27.50
N SER A 122 -10.01 30.39 28.28
CA SER A 122 -9.80 29.96 29.68
C SER A 122 -9.67 28.44 29.85
N ARG A 123 -10.08 27.65 28.84
CA ARG A 123 -10.11 26.19 28.89
C ARG A 123 -9.21 25.59 27.82
N TYR A 124 -8.20 24.85 28.24
CA TYR A 124 -7.26 24.17 27.36
C TYR A 124 -7.38 22.65 27.54
N TYR A 125 -7.12 21.92 26.48
CA TYR A 125 -7.11 20.46 26.45
C TYR A 125 -5.76 20.02 25.92
N ALA A 126 -5.20 18.95 26.48
CA ALA A 126 -3.87 18.51 26.10
C ALA A 126 -3.72 16.98 26.15
N LEU A 127 -3.10 16.47 25.10
CA LEU A 127 -2.55 15.12 25.00
C LEU A 127 -1.03 15.24 24.78
N ASN A 128 -0.30 14.12 24.83
CA ASN A 128 1.14 14.16 24.56
C ASN A 128 1.37 14.69 23.13
N GLY A 129 2.07 15.83 22.98
CA GLY A 129 2.32 16.46 21.67
C GLY A 129 1.14 17.20 21.04
N LEU A 130 0.01 17.39 21.74
CA LEU A 130 -1.18 18.11 21.25
C LEU A 130 -1.69 19.08 22.33
N ILE A 131 -1.97 20.31 21.94
CA ILE A 131 -2.73 21.27 22.76
C ILE A 131 -3.85 21.90 21.95
N ALA A 132 -5.04 22.00 22.54
CA ALA A 132 -6.22 22.53 21.89
C ALA A 132 -6.99 23.48 22.81
N THR A 133 -7.65 24.46 22.21
CA THR A 133 -8.58 25.37 22.89
C THR A 133 -9.72 25.74 21.96
N VAL A 134 -10.88 26.03 22.54
CA VAL A 134 -12.00 26.58 21.76
C VAL A 134 -11.86 28.10 21.72
N ILE A 135 -11.87 28.66 20.51
CA ILE A 135 -11.91 30.10 20.23
C ILE A 135 -13.25 30.46 19.61
N ARG A 136 -13.60 31.75 19.55
CA ARG A 136 -14.80 32.22 18.84
C ARG A 136 -14.41 33.05 17.63
N SER A 137 -15.06 32.79 16.51
CA SER A 137 -15.11 33.67 15.34
C SER A 137 -16.56 34.12 15.18
N GLY A 138 -16.87 35.31 15.69
CA GLY A 138 -18.26 35.78 15.81
C GLY A 138 -19.12 34.83 16.66
N SER A 139 -20.21 34.34 16.09
CA SER A 139 -21.10 33.36 16.74
C SER A 139 -20.54 31.93 16.73
N THR A 140 -19.58 31.62 15.86
CA THR A 140 -19.13 30.24 15.60
C THR A 140 -17.99 29.83 16.54
N PRO A 141 -18.15 28.76 17.34
CA PRO A 141 -17.05 28.18 18.09
C PRO A 141 -16.11 27.41 17.15
N LEU A 142 -14.81 27.67 17.25
CA LEU A 142 -13.78 26.99 16.48
C LEU A 142 -12.83 26.27 17.43
N LEU A 143 -12.47 25.05 17.10
CA LEU A 143 -11.41 24.33 17.82
C LEU A 143 -10.06 24.69 17.20
N LEU A 144 -9.25 25.44 17.95
CA LEU A 144 -7.86 25.70 17.59
C LEU A 144 -7.00 24.61 18.21
N THR A 145 -6.28 23.86 17.37
CA THR A 145 -5.40 22.77 17.79
C THR A 145 -4.00 23.02 17.25
N GLU A 146 -3.00 22.88 18.12
CA GLU A 146 -1.60 22.86 17.75
C GLU A 146 -1.02 21.47 18.07
N LEU A 147 -0.29 20.92 17.10
CA LEU A 147 0.21 19.56 17.10
C LEU A 147 1.70 19.56 16.82
N ARG A 148 2.46 18.82 17.61
CA ARG A 148 3.88 18.56 17.37
C ARG A 148 4.06 17.12 16.90
N GLY A 149 4.63 16.94 15.72
CA GLY A 149 4.87 15.63 15.12
C GLY A 149 5.01 15.69 13.60
N ASP A 150 5.43 14.58 13.00
CA ASP A 150 5.50 14.45 11.55
C ASP A 150 4.09 14.48 10.94
N GLN A 151 3.73 15.61 10.32
CA GLN A 151 2.44 15.82 9.66
C GLN A 151 2.38 15.17 8.26
N ALA A 152 3.41 14.41 7.85
CA ALA A 152 3.50 13.78 6.53
C ALA A 152 2.32 12.84 6.20
N TRP A 153 1.52 12.43 7.19
CA TRP A 153 0.33 11.60 6.97
C TRP A 153 -0.92 12.35 6.49
N LEU A 154 -1.04 13.67 6.73
CA LEU A 154 -2.17 14.46 6.23
C LEU A 154 -2.14 14.62 4.70
N GLY A 155 -0.97 14.53 4.08
CA GLY A 155 -0.81 14.79 2.65
C GLY A 155 -1.25 13.68 1.71
N LYS A 156 -1.59 12.46 2.20
CA LYS A 156 -1.72 11.31 1.29
C LYS A 156 -3.06 10.58 1.21
N LYS A 157 -3.93 10.59 2.24
CA LYS A 157 -4.99 9.56 2.28
C LYS A 157 -6.33 9.83 2.95
N ILE A 158 -6.70 11.06 3.31
CA ILE A 158 -8.04 11.27 3.90
C ILE A 158 -8.62 12.60 3.44
N VAL A 159 -8.98 12.65 2.16
CA VAL A 159 -9.77 13.75 1.65
C VAL A 159 -10.95 13.12 0.91
N ASP A 160 -12.17 13.32 1.43
CA ASP A 160 -13.39 12.89 0.77
C ASP A 160 -13.46 13.49 -0.65
N PRO A 161 -13.97 12.79 -1.69
CA PRO A 161 -14.04 13.32 -3.05
C PRO A 161 -14.75 14.68 -3.18
N GLN A 162 -15.62 15.02 -2.23
CA GLN A 162 -16.34 16.30 -2.18
C GLN A 162 -15.58 17.41 -1.45
N THR A 163 -14.37 17.15 -0.96
CA THR A 163 -13.56 18.17 -0.27
C THR A 163 -12.86 19.07 -1.27
N LYS A 164 -12.96 20.37 -1.06
CA LYS A 164 -12.16 21.39 -1.75
C LYS A 164 -10.95 21.72 -0.89
N VAL A 165 -9.78 21.67 -1.51
CA VAL A 165 -8.49 22.03 -0.89
C VAL A 165 -8.02 23.32 -1.54
N GLU A 166 -7.96 24.40 -0.75
CA GLU A 166 -7.50 25.70 -1.21
C GLU A 166 -6.18 26.06 -0.50
N GLY A 167 -5.19 26.48 -1.27
CA GLY A 167 -3.98 27.07 -0.71
C GLY A 167 -4.31 28.45 -0.14
N VAL A 168 -4.00 28.67 1.13
CA VAL A 168 -4.21 29.95 1.81
C VAL A 168 -2.90 30.48 2.38
N SER A 169 -2.81 31.80 2.53
CA SER A 169 -1.68 32.42 3.24
C SER A 169 -2.14 32.91 4.61
N VAL A 170 -1.42 32.51 5.65
CA VAL A 170 -1.62 32.94 7.03
C VAL A 170 -0.42 33.77 7.44
N GLY A 171 -0.51 35.09 7.19
CA GLY A 171 0.64 35.98 7.32
C GLY A 171 1.73 35.62 6.30
N SER A 172 2.95 35.35 6.77
CA SER A 172 4.08 34.91 5.94
C SER A 172 4.14 33.40 5.70
N HIS A 173 3.17 32.63 6.19
CA HIS A 173 3.19 31.17 6.12
C HIS A 173 2.10 30.65 5.18
N GLY A 174 2.45 29.64 4.38
CA GLY A 174 1.47 28.90 3.59
C GLY A 174 0.64 27.96 4.48
N GLY A 175 -0.62 27.79 4.13
CA GLY A 175 -1.55 26.89 4.77
C GLY A 175 -2.52 26.28 3.77
N LEU A 176 -3.35 25.36 4.24
CA LEU A 176 -4.41 24.74 3.46
C LEU A 176 -5.75 24.98 4.14
N PHE A 177 -6.74 25.41 3.37
CA PHE A 177 -8.12 25.50 3.79
C PHE A 177 -8.90 24.32 3.16
N LEU A 178 -9.50 23.51 4.03
CA LEU A 178 -10.27 22.34 3.65
C LEU A 178 -11.75 22.65 3.90
N SER A 179 -12.60 22.47 2.89
CA SER A 179 -14.05 22.71 2.99
C SER A 179 -14.85 21.69 2.18
N GLY A 180 -16.16 21.59 2.45
CA GLY A 180 -17.06 20.67 1.75
C GLY A 180 -17.26 19.36 2.51
N GLY A 181 -16.70 18.26 1.98
CA GLY A 181 -16.86 16.91 2.53
C GLY A 181 -16.40 16.76 3.99
N ARG A 182 -16.74 15.63 4.62
CA ARG A 182 -16.36 15.36 6.02
C ARG A 182 -14.84 15.13 6.14
N HIS A 183 -14.23 15.68 7.20
CA HIS A 183 -12.80 15.54 7.45
C HIS A 183 -12.54 14.74 8.72
N VAL A 184 -11.54 13.85 8.68
CA VAL A 184 -11.08 13.08 9.84
C VAL A 184 -9.62 13.40 10.09
N LEU A 185 -9.31 13.90 11.29
CA LEU A 185 -7.95 14.07 11.76
C LEU A 185 -7.54 12.84 12.58
N MET A 186 -6.53 12.12 12.11
CA MET A 186 -5.89 11.06 12.89
C MET A 186 -4.56 11.57 13.44
N TYR A 187 -4.38 11.47 14.75
CA TYR A 187 -3.17 11.91 15.43
C TYR A 187 -2.53 10.74 16.17
N VAL A 188 -1.24 10.49 15.87
CA VAL A 188 -0.40 9.55 16.62
C VAL A 188 0.56 10.39 17.46
N PRO A 189 0.47 10.33 18.80
CA PRO A 189 1.37 11.09 19.64
C PRO A 189 2.82 10.61 19.47
N PRO A 190 3.82 11.50 19.65
CA PRO A 190 5.21 11.10 19.64
C PRO A 190 5.47 10.00 20.68
N ARG A 191 6.33 9.04 20.31
CA ARG A 191 6.83 8.02 21.23
C ARG A 191 7.63 8.74 22.34
N ARG A 192 7.41 8.34 23.59
CA ARG A 192 8.15 8.87 24.74
C ARG A 192 9.63 8.59 24.62
#